data_AF-A0A401QCY7-F1
#
_entry.id   AF-A0A401QCY7-F1
#
_cell.length_a   1.000
_cell.length_b   1.000
_cell.length_c   1.000
_cell.angle_alpha   90.00
_cell.angle_beta   90.00
_cell.angle_gamma   90.00
#
_symmetry.space_group_name_H-M   'P 1'
#
loop_
_entity.id
_entity.type
_entity.pdbx_description
1 polymer ?
#
loop_
_entity_poly.entity_id
_entity_poly.type
_entity_poly.pdbx_seq_one_letter_code
_entity_poly.pdbx_strand_id
1 'polypeptide(L)'
;MIRRRSAKEIVCVTSASLTGPGSAFITVNIDRAEISNIAQSYVYVEDPTITRVDPEWTIANGNTTLAVYGTGFLTVQEPRVRVKYKGAETSN
;
A
#
# COMPACT_ATOMS: atom_id res chain seq x y z
N MET A 1 -5.96 -3.04 9.94
CA MET A 1 -4.77 -3.74 9.42
C MET A 1 -5.02 -5.24 9.55
N ILE A 2 -5.22 -5.94 8.43
CA ILE A 2 -5.65 -7.34 8.44
C ILE A 2 -4.41 -8.23 8.50
N ARG A 3 -4.25 -8.95 9.61
CA ARG A 3 -3.31 -10.06 9.73
C ARG A 3 -4.15 -11.31 9.97
N ARG A 4 -3.98 -12.33 9.14
CA ARG A 4 -4.79 -13.56 9.22
C ARG A 4 -3.93 -14.77 8.91
N ARG A 5 -4.21 -15.87 9.59
CA ARG A 5 -3.68 -17.20 9.26
C ARG A 5 -4.84 -18.18 9.16
N SER A 6 -4.84 -19.00 8.12
CA SER A 6 -5.76 -20.11 7.92
C SER A 6 -4.98 -21.33 7.42
N ALA A 7 -5.66 -22.47 7.25
CA ALA A 7 -5.04 -23.67 6.69
C ALA A 7 -4.52 -23.48 5.25
N LYS A 8 -4.99 -22.45 4.53
CA LYS A 8 -4.65 -22.21 3.11
C LYS A 8 -3.94 -20.88 2.84
N GLU A 9 -3.87 -19.98 3.83
CA GLU A 9 -3.41 -18.61 3.58
C GLU A 9 -2.78 -17.98 4.82
N ILE A 10 -1.73 -17.20 4.60
CA ILE A 10 -1.15 -16.27 5.57
C ILE A 10 -1.23 -14.87 4.96
N VAL A 11 -1.90 -13.95 5.65
CA VAL A 11 -2.02 -12.54 5.28
C VAL A 11 -1.25 -11.73 6.32
N CYS A 12 -0.30 -10.94 5.84
CA CYS A 12 0.48 -10.01 6.65
C CYS A 12 0.69 -8.71 5.88
N VAL A 13 1.27 -7.73 6.57
CA VAL A 13 1.66 -6.47 5.95
C VAL A 13 3.17 -6.44 5.90
N THR A 14 3.70 -6.10 4.73
CA THR A 14 5.13 -5.94 4.50
C THR A 14 5.68 -4.80 5.34
N SER A 15 6.89 -4.97 5.85
CA SER A 15 7.64 -3.87 6.47
C SER A 15 8.27 -2.99 5.40
N ALA A 16 8.83 -1.84 5.80
CA ALA A 16 9.72 -1.10 4.92
C ALA A 16 10.93 -1.96 4.53
N SER A 17 11.41 -1.78 3.29
CA SER A 17 12.65 -2.41 2.84
C SER A 17 13.86 -1.76 3.52
N LEU A 18 14.79 -2.59 4.00
CA LEU A 18 16.06 -2.11 4.59
C LEU A 18 17.07 -1.68 3.52
N THR A 19 16.93 -2.18 2.29
CA THR A 19 17.87 -1.95 1.19
C THR A 19 17.29 -1.08 0.07
N GLY A 20 16.05 -0.62 0.22
CA GLY A 20 15.33 0.12 -0.81
C GLY A 20 14.67 -0.80 -1.87
N PRO A 21 14.35 -0.26 -3.06
CA PRO A 21 13.72 -1.02 -4.14
C PRO A 21 14.57 -2.23 -4.56
N GLY A 22 13.91 -3.35 -4.83
CA GLY A 22 14.58 -4.59 -5.22
C GLY A 22 13.86 -5.85 -4.77
N SER A 23 14.43 -6.99 -5.14
CA SER A 23 13.89 -8.31 -4.78
C SER A 23 14.24 -8.69 -3.34
N ALA A 24 13.27 -9.21 -2.61
CA ALA A 24 13.41 -9.74 -1.27
C ALA A 24 12.89 -11.20 -1.23
N PHE A 25 13.66 -12.07 -0.58
CA PHE A 25 13.25 -13.44 -0.35
C PHE A 25 12.14 -13.51 0.70
N ILE A 26 11.22 -14.46 0.51
CA ILE A 26 10.14 -14.73 1.46
C ILE A 26 10.51 -15.98 2.26
N THR A 27 10.63 -15.79 3.57
CA THR A 27 10.86 -16.88 4.53
C THR A 27 9.76 -16.85 5.59
N VAL A 28 9.19 -18.01 5.88
CA VAL A 28 8.14 -18.20 6.88
C VAL A 28 8.66 -19.13 7.97
N ASN A 29 8.70 -18.62 9.20
CA ASN A 29 9.11 -19.38 10.38
C ASN A 29 7.89 -19.74 11.23
N ILE A 30 7.68 -21.03 11.48
CA ILE A 30 6.59 -21.56 12.33
C ILE A 30 7.21 -22.50 13.36
N ASP A 31 7.20 -22.09 14.63
CA ASP A 31 7.83 -22.79 15.75
C ASP A 31 9.33 -23.04 15.50
N ARG A 32 9.71 -24.26 15.13
CA ARG A 32 11.09 -24.66 14.81
C ARG A 32 11.31 -24.96 13.33
N ALA A 33 10.29 -24.79 12.50
CA ALA A 33 10.37 -25.04 11.06
C ALA A 33 10.54 -23.73 10.30
N GLU A 34 11.49 -23.74 9.36
CA GLU A 34 11.70 -22.67 8.38
C GLU A 34 11.23 -23.15 7.01
N ILE A 35 10.42 -22.33 6.33
CA ILE A 35 9.90 -22.61 5.00
C ILE A 35 10.30 -21.45 4.10
N SER A 36 11.01 -21.77 3.02
CA SER A 36 11.42 -20.81 2.00
C SER A 36 11.17 -21.38 0.60
N ASN A 37 10.70 -20.55 -0.32
CA ASN A 37 10.58 -20.91 -1.73
C ASN A 37 11.39 -19.92 -2.58
N ILE A 38 12.53 -20.38 -3.11
CA ILE A 38 13.47 -19.53 -3.86
C ILE A 38 12.84 -19.01 -5.16
N ALA A 39 11.85 -19.72 -5.72
CA ALA A 39 11.14 -19.27 -6.93
C ALA A 39 10.14 -18.13 -6.65
N GLN A 40 9.84 -17.82 -5.39
CA GLN A 40 8.88 -16.79 -5.00
C GLN A 40 9.58 -15.66 -4.24
N SER A 41 9.69 -14.51 -4.89
CA SER A 41 10.25 -13.28 -4.31
C SER A 41 9.20 -12.18 -4.24
N TYR A 42 9.35 -11.29 -3.26
CA TYR A 42 8.61 -10.04 -3.20
C TYR A 42 9.48 -8.92 -3.77
N VAL A 43 8.95 -8.08 -4.66
CA VAL A 43 9.70 -6.96 -5.24
C VAL A 43 9.23 -5.67 -4.59
N TYR A 44 10.11 -5.05 -3.82
CA TYR A 44 9.94 -3.67 -3.39
C TYR A 44 10.20 -2.73 -4.56
N VAL A 45 9.38 -1.71 -4.67
CA VAL A 45 9.41 -0.69 -5.72
C VAL A 45 9.56 0.68 -5.06
N GLU A 46 9.86 1.70 -5.86
CA GLU A 46 9.90 3.07 -5.35
C GLU A 46 8.53 3.53 -4.83
N ASP A 47 8.57 4.43 -3.85
CA ASP A 47 7.35 5.01 -3.28
C ASP A 47 6.55 5.78 -4.35
N PRO A 48 5.21 5.68 -4.34
CA PRO A 48 4.39 6.43 -5.28
C PRO A 48 4.50 7.93 -5.00
N THR A 49 4.46 8.73 -6.07
CA THR A 49 4.49 10.20 -5.97
C THR A 49 3.21 10.79 -6.50
N ILE A 50 2.80 11.93 -5.96
CA ILE A 50 1.72 12.76 -6.51
C ILE A 50 2.35 14.06 -7.00
N THR A 51 2.13 14.41 -8.26
CA THR A 51 2.68 15.62 -8.89
C THR A 51 1.62 16.67 -9.17
N ARG A 52 0.36 16.27 -9.42
CA ARG A 52 -0.75 17.21 -9.66
C ARG A 52 -2.09 16.59 -9.29
N VAL A 53 -3.02 17.43 -8.85
CA VAL A 53 -4.44 17.09 -8.69
C VAL A 53 -5.26 18.12 -9.46
N ASP A 54 -6.27 17.67 -10.19
CA ASP A 54 -7.12 18.53 -11.03
C ASP A 54 -8.59 18.13 -10.91
N PRO A 55 -9.49 19.06 -10.54
CA PRO A 55 -9.22 20.43 -10.11
C PRO A 55 -8.47 20.52 -8.76
N GLU A 56 -7.78 21.65 -8.54
CA GLU A 56 -7.13 21.97 -7.24
C GLU A 56 -8.12 22.38 -6.14
N TRP A 57 -9.41 22.35 -6.44
CA TRP A 57 -10.50 22.74 -5.55
C TRP A 57 -11.64 21.74 -5.62
N THR A 58 -12.44 21.69 -4.57
CA THR A 58 -13.70 20.95 -4.54
C THR A 58 -14.67 21.63 -3.57
N ILE A 59 -15.92 21.19 -3.57
CA ILE A 59 -16.95 21.67 -2.66
C ILE A 59 -16.94 20.85 -1.36
N ALA A 60 -17.39 21.45 -0.26
CA ALA A 60 -17.40 20.80 1.06
C ALA A 60 -18.19 19.47 1.09
N ASN A 61 -19.20 19.34 0.22
CA ASN A 61 -20.01 18.13 0.10
C ASN A 61 -19.33 17.01 -0.70
N GLY A 62 -18.15 17.26 -1.29
CA GLY A 62 -17.42 16.29 -2.09
C GLY A 62 -18.09 15.97 -3.43
N ASN A 63 -18.07 14.69 -3.82
CA ASN A 63 -18.59 14.15 -5.09
C ASN A 63 -18.00 14.75 -6.38
N THR A 64 -16.94 15.55 -6.28
CA THR A 64 -16.18 15.99 -7.46
C THR A 64 -15.16 14.91 -7.80
N THR A 65 -15.16 14.45 -9.05
CA THR A 65 -14.09 13.58 -9.56
C THR A 65 -12.79 14.38 -9.64
N LEU A 66 -11.73 13.87 -9.01
CA LEU A 66 -10.40 14.46 -9.07
C LEU A 66 -9.49 13.59 -9.95
N ALA A 67 -8.85 14.20 -10.94
CA ALA A 67 -7.77 13.58 -11.69
C ALA A 67 -6.46 13.78 -10.93
N VAL A 68 -5.85 12.67 -10.50
CA VAL A 68 -4.57 12.66 -9.77
C VAL A 68 -3.48 12.16 -10.70
N TYR A 69 -2.38 12.91 -10.78
CA TYR A 69 -1.22 12.63 -11.62
C TYR A 69 0.00 12.36 -10.75
N GLY A 70 0.87 11.47 -11.20
CA GLY A 70 2.04 11.05 -10.46
C GLY A 70 2.63 9.74 -10.96
N THR A 71 3.36 9.04 -10.10
CA THR A 71 4.04 7.77 -10.42
C THR A 71 3.70 6.70 -9.39
N GLY A 72 3.89 5.43 -9.77
CA GLY A 72 3.79 4.31 -8.83
C GLY A 72 2.37 3.93 -8.39
N PHE A 73 1.30 4.49 -8.97
CA PHE A 73 -0.07 4.21 -8.50
C PHE A 73 -0.51 2.74 -8.64
N LEU A 74 0.09 1.98 -9.55
CA LEU A 74 -0.24 0.55 -9.73
C LEU A 74 0.33 -0.36 -8.61
N THR A 75 1.17 0.18 -7.73
CA THR A 75 1.82 -0.58 -6.66
C THR A 75 1.02 -0.56 -5.35
N VAL A 76 0.05 0.36 -5.26
CA VAL A 76 -0.86 0.50 -4.12
C VAL A 76 -2.18 -0.19 -4.45
N GLN A 77 -2.53 -1.25 -3.71
CA GLN A 77 -3.72 -2.05 -3.98
C GLN A 77 -5.03 -1.30 -3.74
N GLU A 78 -5.07 -0.49 -2.67
CA GLU A 78 -6.25 0.26 -2.26
C GLU A 78 -5.85 1.71 -1.91
N PRO A 79 -5.63 2.58 -2.92
CA PRO A 79 -5.33 3.99 -2.68
C PRO A 79 -6.58 4.70 -2.15
N ARG A 80 -6.40 5.61 -1.19
CA ARG A 80 -7.49 6.35 -0.55
C ARG A 80 -7.16 7.83 -0.48
N VAL A 81 -8.18 8.67 -0.59
CA VAL A 81 -8.07 10.10 -0.37
C VAL A 81 -8.42 10.40 1.09
N ARG A 82 -7.61 11.22 1.76
CA ARG A 82 -7.84 11.66 3.15
C ARG A 82 -7.92 13.17 3.19
N VAL A 83 -8.99 13.72 3.76
CA VAL A 83 -9.24 15.16 3.90
C VAL A 83 -9.51 15.50 5.36
N LYS A 84 -8.88 16.56 5.87
CA LYS A 84 -9.08 17.07 7.23
C LYS A 84 -9.48 18.53 7.19
N TYR A 85 -10.65 18.88 7.71
CA TYR A 85 -11.17 20.25 7.74
C TYR A 85 -11.90 20.53 9.06
N LYS A 86 -11.56 21.63 9.75
CA LYS A 86 -12.15 22.06 11.03
C LYS A 86 -12.28 20.93 12.08
N GLY A 87 -11.30 20.03 12.14
CA GLY A 87 -11.29 18.90 13.07
C GLY A 87 -12.09 17.67 12.62
N ALA A 88 -12.90 17.77 11.57
CA ALA A 88 -13.52 16.63 10.91
C ALA A 88 -12.53 15.98 9.92
N GLU A 89 -12.60 14.66 9.80
CA GLU A 89 -11.76 13.88 8.90
C GLU A 89 -12.61 12.90 8.08
N THR A 90 -12.37 12.88 6.78
CA THR A 90 -13.02 11.96 5.84
C THR A 90 -11.94 11.18 5.08
N SER A 91 -12.16 9.88 4.92
CA SER A 91 -11.34 9.03 4.06
C SER A 91 -12.23 8.27 3.10
N ASN A 92 -11.98 8.40 1.80
CA ASN A 92 -12.63 7.64 0.73
C ASN A 92 -11.59 6.70 0.13
#